data_AF-A0A7S3U2P8-F1
#
_entry.id   AF-A0A7S3U2P8-F1
#
_cell.length_a   1.000
_cell.length_b   1.000
_cell.length_c   1.000
_cell.angle_alpha   90.00
_cell.angle_beta   90.00
_cell.angle_gamma   90.00
#
_symmetry.space_group_name_H-M   'P 1'
#
loop_
_entity.id
_entity.type
_entity.pdbx_description
1 polymer ?
#
loop_
_entity_poly.entity_id
_entity_poly.type
_entity_poly.pdbx_seq_one_letter_code
_entity_poly.pdbx_strand_id
1 'polypeptide(L)'
;AGDAASPISAPRTSFMQLVKPVEQQLSDLPAGTETGERQKRWRDARICFNHTYAGAACDAQQHGLISMEGLSRVASTARKDLDRMQIEYRDSSQDWSRRVEELNADLRKCNAVLPFELAVPELKPRGTASLASGSSTV
;
A
#
# COMPACT_ATOMS: atom_id res chain seq x y z
N ALA A 1 54.91 35.21 -5.75
CA ALA A 1 54.48 34.12 -4.86
C ALA A 1 53.91 34.78 -3.60
N GLY A 2 52.66 34.60 -3.18
CA GLY A 2 51.51 33.91 -3.74
C GLY A 2 50.27 34.53 -3.07
N ASP A 3 49.25 34.81 -3.87
CA ASP A 3 47.99 35.41 -3.43
C ASP A 3 47.11 34.30 -2.83
N ALA A 4 46.85 34.37 -1.52
CA ALA A 4 46.06 33.36 -0.80
C ALA A 4 44.57 33.71 -0.92
N ALA A 5 43.94 33.18 -1.98
CA ALA A 5 42.50 33.24 -2.16
C ALA A 5 41.77 32.52 -1.01
N SER A 6 40.96 33.26 -0.26
CA SER A 6 40.01 32.70 0.72
C SER A 6 38.92 31.91 -0.02
N PRO A 7 38.52 30.72 0.45
CA PRO A 7 37.41 30.00 -0.19
C PRO A 7 36.08 30.70 0.12
N ILE A 8 35.44 31.21 -0.93
CA ILE A 8 34.08 31.74 -0.92
C ILE A 8 33.16 30.60 -0.46
N SER A 9 32.56 30.77 0.72
CA SER A 9 31.56 29.85 1.29
C SER A 9 30.38 29.75 0.33
N ALA A 10 30.12 28.55 -0.20
CA ALA A 10 29.02 28.30 -1.12
C ALA A 10 27.68 28.69 -0.44
N PRO A 11 26.76 29.37 -1.15
CA PRO A 11 25.45 29.67 -0.59
C PRO A 11 24.74 28.35 -0.27
N ARG A 12 24.41 28.15 1.01
CA ARG A 12 23.52 27.08 1.45
C ARG A 12 22.12 27.36 0.89
N THR A 13 21.83 26.81 -0.28
CA THR A 13 20.50 26.86 -0.87
C THR A 13 19.52 26.24 0.11
N SER A 14 18.70 27.08 0.72
CA SER A 14 17.63 26.65 1.62
C SER A 14 16.34 26.68 0.83
N PHE A 15 15.69 25.52 0.69
CA PHE A 15 14.37 25.44 0.07
C PHE A 15 13.32 25.79 1.12
N MET A 16 12.69 26.96 1.00
CA MET A 16 11.45 27.25 1.72
C MET A 16 10.29 26.61 0.97
N GLN A 17 9.72 25.55 1.53
CA GLN A 17 8.48 24.98 1.04
C GLN A 17 7.31 25.85 1.53
N LEU A 18 6.75 26.65 0.64
CA LEU A 18 5.60 27.49 0.92
C LEU A 18 4.33 26.61 0.88
N VAL A 19 3.95 26.08 2.04
CA VAL A 19 2.71 25.32 2.21
C VAL A 19 1.55 26.33 2.26
N LYS A 20 0.83 26.47 1.15
CA LYS A 20 -0.45 27.22 1.16
C LYS A 20 -1.51 26.33 1.81
N PRO A 21 -2.22 26.79 2.85
CA PRO A 21 -3.39 26.09 3.34
C PRO A 21 -4.42 26.07 2.20
N VAL A 22 -4.81 24.89 1.75
CA VAL A 22 -5.93 24.72 0.83
C VAL A 22 -7.19 24.91 1.67
N GLU A 23 -7.95 25.98 1.41
CA GLU A 23 -9.21 26.30 2.11
C GLU A 23 -10.32 25.25 1.93
N GLN A 24 -10.08 24.22 1.14
CA GLN A 24 -10.94 23.04 1.01
C GLN A 24 -10.11 21.80 1.31
N GLN A 25 -10.15 21.36 2.57
CA GLN A 25 -9.63 20.05 2.91
C GLN A 25 -10.68 19.00 2.48
N LEU A 26 -10.24 17.80 2.11
CA LEU A 26 -11.14 16.66 1.83
C LEU A 26 -12.13 16.36 2.99
N SER A 27 -11.90 16.93 4.18
CA SER A 27 -12.79 16.92 5.34
C SER A 27 -14.06 17.79 5.20
N ASP A 28 -14.15 18.67 4.21
CA ASP A 28 -15.31 19.54 3.99
C ASP A 28 -16.42 18.88 3.15
N LEU A 29 -16.27 17.58 2.85
CA LEU A 29 -17.31 16.80 2.19
C LEU A 29 -18.53 16.66 3.13
N PRO A 30 -19.75 17.04 2.69
CA PRO A 30 -20.92 17.02 3.54
C PRO A 30 -21.12 15.64 4.16
N ALA A 31 -21.18 15.60 5.49
CA ALA A 31 -21.24 14.38 6.31
C ALA A 31 -22.46 13.47 6.03
N GLY A 32 -23.38 13.87 5.14
CA GLY A 32 -24.65 13.20 4.88
C GLY A 32 -24.80 12.49 3.54
N THR A 33 -23.75 12.37 2.71
CA THR A 33 -23.86 11.50 1.51
C THR A 33 -23.71 10.05 1.93
N GLU A 34 -24.76 9.25 1.72
CA GLU A 34 -24.75 7.81 1.93
C GLU A 34 -23.49 7.22 1.29
N THR A 35 -22.82 6.34 2.04
CA THR A 35 -21.48 5.83 1.72
C THR A 35 -21.39 5.28 0.29
N GLY A 36 -22.49 4.74 -0.25
CA GLY A 36 -22.60 4.24 -1.61
C GLY A 36 -22.57 5.32 -2.70
N GLU A 37 -23.29 6.44 -2.55
CA GLU A 37 -23.28 7.52 -3.56
C GLU A 37 -21.91 8.19 -3.64
N ARG A 38 -21.23 8.32 -2.49
CA ARG A 38 -19.88 8.86 -2.42
C ARG A 38 -18.86 7.96 -3.11
N GLN A 39 -18.91 6.66 -2.83
CA GLN A 39 -18.06 5.68 -3.52
C GLN A 39 -18.30 5.66 -5.03
N LYS A 40 -19.57 5.81 -5.46
CA LYS A 40 -19.90 5.92 -6.88
C LYS A 40 -19.27 7.15 -7.51
N ARG A 41 -19.41 8.34 -6.90
CA ARG A 41 -18.77 9.57 -7.39
C ARG A 41 -17.25 9.46 -7.48
N TRP A 42 -16.61 8.83 -6.50
CA TRP A 42 -15.16 8.58 -6.55
C TRP A 42 -14.78 7.64 -7.68
N ARG A 43 -15.54 6.56 -7.88
CA ARG A 43 -15.34 5.63 -9.00
C ARG A 43 -15.53 6.32 -10.35
N ASP A 44 -16.56 7.15 -10.49
CA ASP A 44 -16.82 7.95 -11.69
C ASP A 44 -15.68 8.94 -11.97
N ALA A 45 -15.08 9.49 -10.90
CA ALA A 45 -13.88 10.34 -10.96
C ALA A 45 -12.56 9.54 -11.09
N ARG A 46 -12.61 8.20 -11.21
CA ARG A 46 -11.46 7.29 -11.25
C ARG A 46 -10.53 7.41 -10.03
N ILE A 47 -11.11 7.75 -8.88
CA ILE A 47 -10.44 7.76 -7.58
C ILE A 47 -10.72 6.42 -6.90
N CYS A 48 -9.67 5.59 -6.78
CA CYS A 48 -9.76 4.28 -6.16
C CYS A 48 -8.96 4.26 -4.85
N PHE A 49 -9.54 3.65 -3.80
CA PHE A 49 -8.88 3.44 -2.51
C PHE A 49 -8.62 1.95 -2.34
N ASN A 50 -7.34 1.58 -2.30
CA ASN A 50 -6.92 0.19 -2.22
C ASN A 50 -6.08 -0.03 -0.97
N HIS A 51 -6.33 -1.15 -0.29
CA HIS A 51 -5.57 -1.55 0.89
C HIS A 51 -4.28 -2.28 0.51
N THR A 52 -4.22 -2.85 -0.69
CA THR A 52 -3.05 -3.60 -1.17
C THR A 52 -2.63 -3.16 -2.56
N TYR A 53 -1.35 -3.36 -2.87
CA TYR A 53 -0.83 -3.12 -4.23
C TYR A 53 -1.49 -4.04 -5.27
N ALA A 54 -1.91 -5.25 -4.87
CA ALA A 54 -2.65 -6.15 -5.74
C ALA A 54 -4.03 -5.59 -6.11
N GLY A 55 -4.75 -5.01 -5.14
CA GLY A 55 -6.03 -4.32 -5.38
C GLY A 55 -5.86 -3.14 -6.33
N ALA A 56 -4.85 -2.30 -6.09
CA ALA A 56 -4.56 -1.16 -6.97
C ALA A 56 -4.22 -1.58 -8.41
N ALA A 57 -3.45 -2.66 -8.56
CA ALA A 57 -3.13 -3.21 -9.88
C ALA A 57 -4.38 -3.80 -10.55
N CYS A 58 -5.28 -4.43 -9.80
CA CYS A 58 -6.54 -4.97 -10.33
C CYS A 58 -7.40 -3.85 -10.93
N ASP A 59 -7.58 -2.75 -10.18
CA ASP A 59 -8.31 -1.58 -10.68
C ASP A 59 -7.63 -0.98 -11.93
N ALA A 60 -6.30 -0.84 -11.90
CA ALA A 60 -5.54 -0.34 -13.04
C ALA A 60 -5.72 -1.22 -14.29
N GLN A 61 -5.75 -2.54 -14.12
CA GLN A 61 -5.97 -3.48 -15.22
C GLN A 61 -7.40 -3.39 -15.77
N GLN A 62 -8.41 -3.27 -14.92
CA GLN A 62 -9.81 -3.08 -15.34
C GLN A 62 -10.00 -1.80 -16.16
N HIS A 63 -9.19 -0.78 -15.90
CA HIS A 63 -9.16 0.46 -16.66
C HIS A 63 -8.20 0.43 -17.88
N GLY A 64 -7.57 -0.71 -18.18
CA GLY A 64 -6.65 -0.86 -19.31
C GLY A 64 -5.32 -0.13 -19.16
N LEU A 65 -4.94 0.26 -17.93
CA LEU A 65 -3.69 0.97 -17.66
C LEU A 65 -2.48 0.03 -17.57
N ILE A 66 -2.71 -1.25 -17.27
CA ILE A 66 -1.68 -2.30 -17.23
C ILE A 66 -2.18 -3.57 -17.92
N SER A 67 -1.24 -4.38 -18.44
CA SER A 67 -1.56 -5.68 -19.03
C SER A 67 -1.86 -6.74 -17.96
N MET A 68 -2.39 -7.90 -18.38
CA MET A 68 -2.62 -9.05 -17.48
C MET A 68 -1.31 -9.59 -16.89
N GLU A 69 -0.22 -9.59 -17.67
CA GLU A 69 1.11 -9.96 -17.17
C GLU A 69 1.62 -8.95 -16.15
N GLY A 70 1.35 -7.66 -16.37
CA GLY A 70 1.62 -6.60 -15.41
C GLY A 70 0.89 -6.83 -14.09
N LEU A 71 -0.40 -7.14 -14.14
CA LEU A 71 -1.21 -7.47 -12.98
C LEU A 71 -0.65 -8.69 -12.23
N SER A 72 -0.36 -9.78 -12.94
CA SER A 72 0.20 -11.01 -12.36
C SER A 72 1.54 -10.76 -11.67
N ARG A 73 2.42 -9.94 -12.26
CA ARG A 73 3.70 -9.55 -11.65
C ARG A 73 3.50 -8.78 -10.35
N VAL A 74 2.65 -7.75 -10.35
CA VAL A 74 2.41 -6.94 -9.15
C VAL A 74 1.77 -7.77 -8.04
N ALA A 75 0.76 -8.57 -8.37
CA ALA A 75 0.11 -9.49 -7.41
C ALA A 75 1.11 -10.50 -6.82
N SER A 76 1.97 -11.08 -7.66
CA SER A 76 3.02 -12.01 -7.24
C SER A 76 4.04 -11.35 -6.31
N THR A 77 4.47 -10.12 -6.61
CA THR A 77 5.40 -9.37 -5.79
C THR A 77 4.77 -8.99 -4.45
N ALA A 78 3.54 -8.47 -4.45
CA ALA A 78 2.82 -8.14 -3.21
C ALA A 78 2.68 -9.36 -2.28
N ARG A 79 2.42 -10.55 -2.84
CA ARG A 79 2.39 -11.81 -2.09
C ARG A 79 3.73 -12.16 -1.47
N LYS A 80 4.81 -12.09 -2.25
CA LYS A 80 6.18 -12.40 -1.77
C LYS A 80 6.62 -11.41 -0.69
N ASP A 81 6.30 -10.14 -0.88
CA ASP A 81 6.65 -9.08 0.07
C ASP A 81 5.92 -9.28 1.39
N LEU A 82 4.63 -9.62 1.37
CA LEU A 82 3.89 -9.90 2.60
C LEU A 82 4.38 -11.17 3.32
N ASP A 83 4.68 -12.24 2.59
CA ASP A 83 5.28 -13.46 3.18
C ASP A 83 6.64 -13.14 3.83
N ARG A 84 7.47 -12.36 3.16
CA ARG A 84 8.75 -11.90 3.71
C ARG A 84 8.55 -11.05 4.96
N MET A 85 7.62 -10.09 4.92
CA MET A 85 7.33 -9.20 6.05
C MET A 85 6.85 -10.00 7.27
N GLN A 86 6.04 -11.04 7.08
CA GLN A 86 5.63 -11.93 8.18
C GLN A 86 6.80 -12.65 8.85
N ILE A 87 7.84 -13.00 8.09
CA ILE A 87 9.03 -13.66 8.62
C ILE A 87 9.92 -12.65 9.35
N GLU A 88 10.18 -11.51 8.71
CA GLU A 88 11.10 -10.48 9.19
C GLU A 88 10.56 -9.74 10.42
N TYR A 89 9.25 -9.50 10.46
CA TYR A 89 8.57 -8.73 11.50
C TYR A 89 7.56 -9.56 12.28
N ARG A 90 7.82 -10.86 12.44
CA ARG A 90 6.92 -11.81 13.14
C ARG A 90 6.54 -11.37 14.56
N ASP A 91 7.46 -10.69 15.24
CA ASP A 91 7.33 -10.28 16.64
C ASP A 91 6.73 -8.86 16.78
N SER A 92 6.31 -8.24 15.67
CA SER A 92 5.63 -6.95 15.70
C SER A 92 4.18 -7.06 16.18
N SER A 93 3.62 -5.96 16.69
CA SER A 93 2.20 -5.86 17.08
C SER A 93 1.23 -5.78 15.88
N GLN A 94 1.70 -6.08 14.68
CA GLN A 94 0.91 -6.02 13.46
C GLN A 94 -0.06 -7.21 13.41
N ASP A 95 -1.31 -6.93 13.05
CA ASP A 95 -2.29 -7.98 12.77
C ASP A 95 -2.02 -8.61 11.40
N TRP A 96 -1.07 -9.54 11.37
CA TRP A 96 -0.67 -10.26 10.15
C TRP A 96 -1.81 -11.08 9.56
N SER A 97 -2.71 -11.61 10.40
CA SER A 97 -3.87 -12.38 9.95
C SER A 97 -4.79 -11.52 9.10
N ARG A 98 -5.14 -10.33 9.58
CA ARG A 98 -5.95 -9.37 8.82
C ARG A 98 -5.28 -8.93 7.53
N ARG A 99 -3.97 -8.65 7.55
CA ARG A 99 -3.24 -8.24 6.32
C ARG A 99 -3.20 -9.33 5.26
N VAL A 100 -3.06 -10.59 5.67
CA VAL A 100 -3.17 -11.74 4.75
C VAL A 100 -4.56 -11.85 4.17
N GLU A 101 -5.60 -11.69 4.99
CA GLU A 101 -6.97 -11.75 4.53
C GLU A 101 -7.29 -10.64 3.52
N GLU A 102 -6.87 -9.39 3.80
CA GLU A 102 -6.97 -8.25 2.89
C GLU A 102 -6.27 -8.56 1.55
N LEU A 103 -5.03 -9.08 1.59
CA LEU A 103 -4.31 -9.44 0.37
C LEU A 103 -4.97 -10.59 -0.38
N ASN A 104 -5.39 -11.66 0.29
CA ASN A 104 -6.02 -12.81 -0.35
C ASN A 104 -7.36 -12.45 -0.99
N ALA A 105 -8.12 -11.53 -0.39
CA ALA A 105 -9.32 -10.99 -1.01
C ALA A 105 -9.01 -10.31 -2.35
N ASP A 106 -7.94 -9.52 -2.41
CA ASP A 106 -7.51 -8.85 -3.65
C ASP A 106 -6.88 -9.83 -4.65
N LEU A 107 -6.10 -10.82 -4.20
CA LEU A 107 -5.57 -11.88 -5.08
C LEU A 107 -6.69 -12.68 -5.74
N ARG A 108 -7.78 -12.98 -5.02
CA ARG A 108 -8.97 -13.63 -5.61
C ARG A 108 -9.61 -12.77 -6.69
N LYS A 109 -9.69 -11.45 -6.52
CA LYS A 109 -10.18 -10.53 -7.57
C LYS A 109 -9.25 -10.53 -8.79
N CYS A 110 -7.93 -10.48 -8.58
CA CYS A 110 -6.96 -10.58 -9.67
C CYS A 110 -7.11 -11.90 -10.43
N ASN A 111 -7.19 -13.03 -9.70
CA ASN A 111 -7.30 -14.35 -10.31
C ASN A 111 -8.62 -14.58 -11.05
N ALA A 112 -9.68 -13.82 -10.74
CA ALA A 112 -10.94 -13.89 -11.48
C ALA A 112 -10.81 -13.35 -12.92
N VAL A 113 -9.82 -12.51 -13.20
CA VAL A 113 -9.59 -11.91 -14.53
C VAL A 113 -8.32 -12.43 -15.21
N LEU A 114 -7.42 -13.05 -14.47
CA LEU A 114 -6.19 -13.62 -15.00
C LEU A 114 -6.43 -15.00 -15.65
N PRO A 115 -5.71 -15.33 -16.74
CA PRO A 115 -5.66 -16.69 -17.23
C PRO A 115 -4.96 -17.61 -16.22
N PHE A 116 -5.25 -18.91 -16.28
CA PHE A 116 -4.80 -19.89 -15.28
C PHE A 116 -3.27 -19.90 -15.11
N GLU A 117 -2.51 -19.70 -16.18
CA GLU A 117 -1.05 -19.71 -16.20
C GLU A 117 -0.44 -18.50 -15.48
N LEU A 118 -1.21 -17.42 -15.33
CA LEU A 118 -0.80 -16.19 -14.66
C LEU A 118 -1.40 -16.05 -13.26
N ALA A 119 -2.22 -16.99 -12.82
CA ALA A 119 -2.88 -16.96 -11.53
C ALA A 119 -1.85 -16.98 -10.38
N VAL A 120 -2.11 -16.17 -9.35
CA VAL A 120 -1.23 -16.03 -8.20
C VAL A 120 -1.84 -16.76 -7.01
N PRO A 121 -1.15 -17.73 -6.40
CA PRO A 121 -1.71 -18.49 -5.29
C PRO A 121 -1.90 -17.59 -4.06
N GLU A 122 -2.92 -17.90 -3.25
CA GLU A 122 -3.15 -17.21 -1.98
C GLU A 122 -2.00 -17.43 -0.99
N LEU A 123 -1.80 -16.47 -0.10
CA LEU A 123 -0.84 -16.57 0.99
C LEU A 123 -1.49 -17.26 2.20
N LYS A 124 -0.81 -18.24 2.78
CA LYS A 124 -1.29 -18.87 4.02
C LYS A 124 -0.91 -17.99 5.21
N PRO A 125 -1.83 -17.72 6.15
CA PRO A 125 -1.46 -17.00 7.37
C PRO A 125 -0.46 -17.84 8.17
N ARG A 126 0.71 -17.27 8.44
CA ARG A 126 1.63 -17.82 9.43
C ARG A 126 1.05 -17.46 10.79
N GLY A 127 0.59 -18.47 11.53
CA GLY A 127 0.02 -18.27 12.86
C GLY A 127 0.96 -17.41 13.71
N THR A 128 0.41 -16.40 14.39
CA THR A 128 1.14 -15.69 15.43
C THR A 128 1.56 -16.75 16.45
N ALA A 129 2.87 -17.00 16.59
CA ALA A 129 3.34 -17.78 17.72
C ALA A 129 2.86 -17.04 18.97
N SER A 130 1.83 -17.59 19.62
CA SER A 130 1.27 -17.05 20.84
C SER A 130 2.38 -17.04 21.88
N LEU A 131 2.91 -15.85 22.21
CA LEU A 131 3.79 -15.63 23.35
C LEU A 131 3.00 -15.73 24.68
N ALA A 132 2.11 -16.71 24.79
CA ALA A 132 1.43 -17.08 26.02
C ALA A 132 2.12 -18.28 26.67
N SER A 133 3.28 -18.03 27.29
CA SER A 133 3.94 -18.93 28.27
C SER A 133 5.18 -18.21 28.80
N GLY A 134 5.32 -17.84 30.08
CA GLY A 134 4.42 -17.88 31.22
C GLY A 134 5.07 -16.99 32.28
N SER A 135 4.29 -16.07 32.86
CA SER A 135 4.69 -15.35 34.07
C SER A 135 3.79 -15.86 35.19
N SER A 136 4.23 -16.91 35.88
CA SER A 136 3.73 -17.26 37.21
C SER A 136 4.56 -18.39 37.79
N THR A 137 5.50 -18.08 38.67
CA THR A 137 5.66 -18.85 39.92
C THR A 137 6.28 -17.92 40.95
N VAL A 138 5.53 -17.69 42.03
CA VAL A 138 5.96 -17.09 43.29
C VAL A 138 6.79 -18.11 44.05
#